data_AF-A0AAN6EAI8-F1
#
_entry.id   AF-A0AAN6EAI8-F1
#
_cell.length_a   1.000
_cell.length_b   1.000
_cell.length_c   1.000
_cell.angle_alpha   90.00
_cell.angle_beta   90.00
_cell.angle_gamma   90.00
#
_symmetry.space_group_name_H-M   'P 1'
#
loop_
_entity.id
_entity.type
_entity.pdbx_description
1 polymer ?
#
loop_
_entity_poly.entity_id
_entity_poly.type
_entity_poly.pdbx_seq_one_letter_code
_entity_poly.pdbx_strand_id
1 'polypeptide(L)'
;MNKDKREARGCDAMEDCGTLGDLAQQSERACDVMIISDDDDDVQQADVKQADTTDSDDDVFEDVPGADTAEDNDEDSDDDVFEDAPQVRNTEGFADDSDDSMPELGTIEVTAGDDTEPRKRRAVVTHRARLVRRSHHKAHLIVHLLSTQLLNHICTQPSTLALCLSLIPVYVVDRIQQHLVPNRREIRRDWASADLHYFLSSFQALKFKHKRGRGLDVEQGFWEFVETRVATRAWHEPMLLVGMLRVLAFDARLCVGIRTPELKVTVKESVEIERMYKSDVSWTGQVQGTDICRAEELNNGPTELNKDDQKWWRDSVPQYWCEVFDQVSEQWLTINAHTGTIERPTQLASGGKRGPCAFPYILGIDSSGSVVDITRRYTRDFVNNTRKRRLESSRNVQDSVWWAEWIKRWEREHTERDIHEAAEMARRTERNTMPRNIKDFASNPYYVLLRNLTQHEMVAPNSPVVGTIRGECVYLRTHVQKVCSRMAWRRTGRTVKDQEQPIKHTTTMRKGVECVSE
;
A
#
# COMPACT_ATOMS: atom_id res chain seq x y z
N MET A 1 42.06 -28.22 36.63
CA MET A 1 40.88 -27.33 36.76
C MET A 1 40.81 -26.50 35.49
N ASN A 2 39.76 -26.76 34.71
CA ASN A 2 39.50 -26.30 33.35
C ASN A 2 39.62 -24.79 33.15
N LYS A 3 40.06 -24.38 31.95
CA LYS A 3 39.19 -23.63 31.03
C LYS A 3 39.75 -23.66 29.61
N ASP A 4 38.96 -24.29 28.74
CA ASP A 4 39.19 -24.56 27.33
C ASP A 4 39.33 -23.28 26.49
N LYS A 5 40.36 -23.28 25.64
CA LYS A 5 40.38 -22.55 24.37
C LYS A 5 39.69 -23.42 23.33
N ARG A 6 38.65 -22.90 22.66
CA ARG A 6 38.21 -23.43 21.37
C ARG A 6 38.18 -22.30 20.35
N GLU A 7 39.15 -22.40 19.44
CA GLU A 7 39.21 -21.71 18.16
C GLU A 7 37.99 -22.12 17.32
N ALA A 8 37.26 -21.13 16.80
CA ALA A 8 36.28 -21.35 15.74
C ALA A 8 36.94 -21.00 14.41
N ARG A 9 37.24 -22.04 13.63
CA ARG A 9 37.64 -21.97 12.22
C ARG A 9 36.47 -21.43 11.39
N GLY A 10 36.82 -20.60 10.40
CA GLY A 10 35.89 -19.97 9.48
C GLY A 10 35.17 -20.94 8.55
N CYS A 11 34.01 -20.48 8.09
CA CYS A 11 33.37 -20.92 6.86
C CYS A 11 33.08 -19.65 6.04
N ASP A 12 34.04 -19.29 5.19
CA ASP A 12 33.80 -18.48 4.00
C ASP A 12 33.10 -19.37 2.97
N ALA A 13 31.85 -19.04 2.64
CA ALA A 13 31.17 -19.42 1.40
C ALA A 13 29.85 -18.66 1.34
N MET A 14 29.89 -17.43 0.82
CA MET A 14 28.68 -16.67 0.49
C MET A 14 28.89 -15.98 -0.85
N GLU A 15 29.02 -16.78 -1.91
CA GLU A 15 28.89 -16.35 -3.30
C GLU A 15 28.01 -17.36 -4.04
N ASP A 16 27.23 -16.88 -5.00
CA ASP A 16 26.15 -17.55 -5.74
C ASP A 16 24.82 -17.79 -5.01
N CYS A 17 24.12 -16.70 -4.69
CA CYS A 17 22.67 -16.70 -4.72
C CYS A 17 22.23 -16.00 -6.01
N GLY A 18 21.77 -16.80 -6.97
CA GLY A 18 21.21 -16.31 -8.24
C GLY A 18 20.11 -15.28 -8.01
N THR A 19 20.06 -14.29 -8.89
CA THR A 19 19.09 -13.20 -8.89
C THR A 19 17.66 -13.74 -8.93
N LEU A 20 16.79 -13.25 -8.04
CA LEU A 20 15.36 -13.60 -7.98
C LEU A 20 14.61 -13.37 -9.30
N GLY A 21 15.15 -12.52 -10.19
CA GLY A 21 14.64 -12.28 -11.53
C GLY A 21 14.78 -13.48 -12.49
N ASP A 22 15.79 -14.33 -12.31
CA ASP A 22 16.06 -15.46 -13.23
C ASP A 22 15.13 -16.66 -12.98
N LEU A 23 14.50 -16.73 -11.80
CA LEU A 23 13.54 -17.78 -11.45
C LEU A 23 12.10 -17.46 -11.91
N ALA A 24 11.81 -16.22 -12.29
CA ALA A 24 10.49 -15.82 -12.78
C ALA A 24 10.23 -16.23 -14.24
N GLN A 25 11.28 -16.41 -15.05
CA GLN A 25 11.16 -16.82 -16.46
C GLN A 25 11.04 -18.34 -16.69
N GLN A 26 11.13 -19.16 -15.63
CA GLN A 26 10.96 -20.61 -15.72
C GLN A 26 9.55 -21.11 -15.30
N SER A 27 8.62 -20.24 -14.90
CA SER A 27 7.33 -20.68 -14.33
C SER A 27 6.18 -20.87 -15.32
N GLU A 28 6.44 -21.00 -16.63
CA GLU A 28 5.41 -21.36 -17.63
C GLU A 28 5.34 -22.86 -17.94
N ARG A 29 5.98 -23.72 -17.15
CA ARG A 29 5.92 -25.18 -17.37
C ARG A 29 5.44 -25.94 -16.12
N ALA A 30 4.39 -26.73 -16.36
CA ALA A 30 3.75 -27.73 -15.50
C ALA A 30 2.94 -27.19 -14.30
N CYS A 31 1.66 -26.86 -14.55
CA CYS A 31 0.63 -27.07 -13.53
C CYS A 31 0.28 -28.56 -13.51
N ASP A 32 0.98 -29.35 -12.69
CA ASP A 32 0.53 -30.71 -12.38
C ASP A 32 -0.81 -30.66 -11.62
N VAL A 33 -1.71 -31.60 -11.93
CA VAL A 33 -3.07 -31.64 -11.38
C VAL A 33 -3.00 -32.13 -9.94
N MET A 34 -3.01 -31.21 -8.98
CA MET A 34 -2.89 -31.54 -7.57
C MET A 34 -4.27 -31.52 -6.90
N ILE A 35 -4.66 -32.69 -6.39
CA ILE A 35 -6.03 -33.00 -6.00
C ILE A 35 -6.17 -33.06 -4.49
N ILE A 36 -7.27 -32.50 -3.99
CA ILE A 36 -7.77 -32.72 -2.63
C ILE A 36 -8.80 -33.86 -2.65
N SER A 37 -8.69 -34.83 -1.73
CA SER A 37 -9.73 -35.86 -1.54
C SER A 37 -10.90 -35.30 -0.72
N ASP A 38 -12.12 -35.53 -1.20
CA ASP A 38 -13.36 -35.43 -0.42
C ASP A 38 -13.83 -36.87 -0.17
N ASP A 39 -13.95 -37.29 1.10
CA ASP A 39 -14.41 -38.64 1.46
C ASP A 39 -15.94 -38.74 1.27
N ASP A 40 -16.36 -39.06 0.04
CA ASP A 40 -17.71 -39.57 -0.25
C ASP A 40 -17.65 -41.10 -0.35
N ASP A 41 -18.30 -41.78 0.60
CA ASP A 41 -18.51 -43.23 0.55
C ASP A 41 -19.50 -43.54 -0.59
N ASP A 42 -18.97 -44.12 -1.68
CA ASP A 42 -19.76 -44.70 -2.77
C ASP A 42 -20.61 -45.88 -2.26
N VAL A 43 -21.89 -45.64 -1.99
CA VAL A 43 -22.88 -46.72 -1.86
C VAL A 43 -23.28 -47.18 -3.26
N GLN A 44 -22.72 -48.32 -3.67
CA GLN A 44 -23.19 -49.07 -4.83
C GLN A 44 -24.62 -49.57 -4.58
N GLN A 45 -25.58 -49.18 -5.43
CA GLN A 45 -26.82 -49.95 -5.60
C GLN A 45 -27.01 -50.35 -7.05
N ALA A 46 -27.32 -51.63 -7.19
CA ALA A 46 -27.39 -52.40 -8.41
C ALA A 46 -28.74 -52.27 -9.14
N ASP A 47 -28.69 -52.61 -10.43
CA ASP A 47 -29.73 -52.77 -11.44
C ASP A 47 -31.15 -53.17 -10.98
N VAL A 48 -32.16 -52.46 -11.52
CA VAL A 48 -33.47 -53.03 -11.91
C VAL A 48 -33.93 -52.42 -13.25
N LYS A 49 -34.40 -53.29 -14.15
CA LYS A 49 -34.77 -53.02 -15.56
C LYS A 49 -36.17 -52.43 -15.76
N GLN A 50 -36.24 -51.53 -16.76
CA GLN A 50 -37.27 -51.22 -17.80
C GLN A 50 -38.76 -51.55 -17.61
N ALA A 51 -39.61 -50.57 -17.97
CA ALA A 51 -40.70 -50.72 -18.97
C ALA A 51 -41.16 -49.35 -19.55
N ASP A 52 -41.32 -49.32 -20.87
CA ASP A 52 -41.93 -48.26 -21.71
C ASP A 52 -43.43 -48.05 -21.43
N THR A 53 -43.92 -46.81 -21.64
CA THR A 53 -45.15 -46.53 -22.43
C THR A 53 -45.18 -45.08 -22.91
N THR A 54 -45.76 -44.92 -24.09
CA THR A 54 -45.84 -43.80 -25.03
C THR A 54 -47.00 -42.81 -24.78
N ASP A 55 -46.96 -41.72 -25.57
CA ASP A 55 -48.07 -40.91 -26.13
C ASP A 55 -48.52 -39.57 -25.52
N SER A 56 -48.22 -38.50 -26.30
CA SER A 56 -49.16 -37.50 -26.90
C SER A 56 -49.82 -36.45 -26.00
N ASP A 57 -50.07 -35.19 -26.36
CA ASP A 57 -49.84 -34.30 -27.53
C ASP A 57 -50.28 -32.88 -27.07
N ASP A 58 -49.81 -31.82 -27.77
CA ASP A 58 -50.49 -30.52 -28.05
C ASP A 58 -50.84 -29.56 -26.85
N ASP A 59 -50.78 -28.23 -26.91
CA ASP A 59 -50.37 -27.21 -27.89
C ASP A 59 -50.50 -25.81 -27.21
N VAL A 60 -49.85 -24.80 -27.80
CA VAL A 60 -50.18 -23.34 -27.74
C VAL A 60 -49.89 -22.54 -26.45
N PHE A 61 -48.96 -21.58 -26.55
CA PHE A 61 -49.14 -20.25 -25.95
C PHE A 61 -48.48 -19.14 -26.79
N GLU A 62 -49.21 -18.04 -26.97
CA GLU A 62 -48.96 -16.89 -27.85
C GLU A 62 -47.80 -15.98 -27.39
N ASP A 63 -47.09 -15.37 -28.36
CA ASP A 63 -46.17 -14.23 -28.20
C ASP A 63 -46.92 -12.91 -27.91
N VAL A 64 -46.39 -12.02 -27.04
CA VAL A 64 -45.77 -10.69 -27.32
C VAL A 64 -46.01 -9.78 -26.07
N PRO A 65 -45.24 -8.72 -25.70
CA PRO A 65 -43.88 -8.26 -26.06
C PRO A 65 -42.91 -8.12 -24.86
N GLY A 66 -41.61 -8.27 -25.11
CA GLY A 66 -40.54 -7.98 -24.16
C GLY A 66 -40.34 -6.47 -23.91
N ALA A 67 -40.35 -6.09 -22.63
CA ALA A 67 -39.86 -4.83 -22.12
C ALA A 67 -38.60 -5.11 -21.29
N ASP A 68 -37.59 -4.26 -21.48
CA ASP A 68 -36.24 -4.35 -20.93
C ASP A 68 -36.20 -4.49 -19.40
N THR A 69 -35.58 -5.56 -18.91
CA THR A 69 -34.85 -5.54 -17.64
C THR A 69 -33.56 -6.33 -17.81
N ALA A 70 -32.46 -5.60 -17.96
CA ALA A 70 -31.11 -6.12 -17.76
C ALA A 70 -31.01 -6.60 -16.30
N GLU A 71 -30.88 -7.91 -16.12
CA GLU A 71 -30.46 -8.48 -14.85
C GLU A 71 -28.92 -8.54 -14.85
N ASP A 72 -28.32 -7.52 -14.23
CA ASP A 72 -26.92 -7.54 -13.81
C ASP A 72 -26.75 -8.62 -12.73
N ASN A 73 -26.17 -9.76 -13.10
CA ASN A 73 -25.69 -10.77 -12.19
C ASN A 73 -24.31 -10.35 -11.62
N ASP A 74 -24.33 -9.49 -10.61
CA ASP A 74 -23.17 -9.20 -9.76
C ASP A 74 -23.19 -10.14 -8.54
N GLU A 75 -22.74 -11.39 -8.72
CA GLU A 75 -22.33 -12.25 -7.60
C GLU A 75 -20.85 -11.97 -7.23
N ASP A 76 -20.59 -10.78 -6.70
CA ASP A 76 -19.36 -10.52 -5.94
C ASP A 76 -19.51 -11.11 -4.54
N SER A 77 -18.94 -12.30 -4.36
CA SER A 77 -18.82 -12.97 -3.07
C SER A 77 -17.89 -12.16 -2.14
N ASP A 78 -18.50 -11.28 -1.35
CA ASP A 78 -17.84 -10.46 -0.32
C ASP A 78 -17.33 -11.33 0.85
N ASP A 79 -16.14 -11.93 0.69
CA ASP A 79 -15.39 -12.63 1.75
C ASP A 79 -14.75 -11.68 2.80
N ASP A 80 -15.20 -10.42 2.88
CA ASP A 80 -14.68 -9.36 3.76
C ASP A 80 -15.19 -9.45 5.23
N VAL A 81 -15.71 -10.62 5.65
CA VAL A 81 -16.50 -10.78 6.89
C VAL A 81 -15.71 -11.34 8.08
N PHE A 82 -14.50 -11.88 7.93
CA PHE A 82 -13.81 -12.54 9.05
C PHE A 82 -12.36 -12.07 9.29
N GLU A 83 -12.17 -10.86 9.83
CA GLU A 83 -10.89 -10.49 10.48
C GLU A 83 -11.01 -9.98 11.92
N ASP A 84 -12.20 -9.90 12.53
CA ASP A 84 -12.35 -9.40 13.91
C ASP A 84 -13.22 -10.30 14.82
N ALA A 85 -12.97 -11.63 14.81
CA ALA A 85 -13.43 -12.49 15.90
C ALA A 85 -12.34 -12.55 17.00
N PRO A 86 -12.61 -12.11 18.24
CA PRO A 86 -11.68 -12.31 19.34
C PRO A 86 -11.58 -13.81 19.65
N GLN A 87 -10.36 -14.36 19.56
CA GLN A 87 -10.07 -15.72 20.00
C GLN A 87 -10.42 -15.86 21.48
N VAL A 88 -11.34 -16.76 21.80
CA VAL A 88 -11.61 -17.21 23.17
C VAL A 88 -10.29 -17.77 23.70
N ARG A 89 -9.75 -17.11 24.73
CA ARG A 89 -8.59 -17.63 25.47
C ARG A 89 -9.06 -18.87 26.21
N ASN A 90 -8.58 -20.04 25.82
CA ASN A 90 -8.61 -21.22 26.66
C ASN A 90 -7.77 -20.92 27.91
N THR A 91 -8.44 -20.77 29.05
CA THR A 91 -7.78 -20.87 30.36
C THR A 91 -7.78 -22.34 30.74
N GLU A 92 -6.61 -22.97 30.63
CA GLU A 92 -6.33 -24.25 31.27
C GLU A 92 -6.26 -24.05 32.79
N GLY A 93 -6.84 -25.02 33.50
CA GLY A 93 -6.85 -25.11 34.95
C GLY A 93 -7.68 -26.31 35.38
N PHE A 94 -7.31 -27.50 34.89
CA PHE A 94 -7.78 -28.77 35.43
C PHE A 94 -7.17 -28.94 36.84
N ALA A 95 -8.03 -28.98 37.85
CA ALA A 95 -7.75 -29.64 39.11
C ALA A 95 -8.84 -30.71 39.30
N ASP A 96 -8.33 -31.90 39.57
CA ASP A 96 -8.98 -33.18 39.83
C ASP A 96 -9.86 -33.09 41.08
N ASP A 97 -11.10 -33.57 41.01
CA ASP A 97 -11.82 -34.14 42.15
C ASP A 97 -12.99 -34.99 41.65
N SER A 98 -12.84 -36.28 41.89
CA SER A 98 -13.85 -37.33 41.73
C SER A 98 -14.98 -37.16 42.73
N ASP A 99 -16.23 -37.05 42.27
CA ASP A 99 -17.36 -37.56 43.02
C ASP A 99 -18.48 -38.06 42.09
N ASP A 100 -18.96 -39.25 42.42
CA ASP A 100 -19.89 -40.08 41.68
C ASP A 100 -21.31 -39.73 42.16
N SER A 101 -22.11 -39.02 41.35
CA SER A 101 -23.57 -39.00 41.53
C SER A 101 -24.30 -38.41 40.32
N MET A 102 -25.15 -39.23 39.70
CA MET A 102 -26.13 -38.82 38.71
C MET A 102 -27.19 -37.91 39.35
N PRO A 103 -27.46 -36.70 38.84
CA PRO A 103 -28.63 -35.94 39.27
C PRO A 103 -29.87 -36.43 38.52
N GLU A 104 -30.94 -36.70 39.27
CA GLU A 104 -32.27 -37.03 38.78
C GLU A 104 -32.82 -35.97 37.81
N LEU A 105 -33.56 -36.42 36.80
CA LEU A 105 -34.29 -35.60 35.84
C LEU A 105 -35.39 -34.80 36.56
N GLY A 106 -35.04 -33.59 37.02
CA GLY A 106 -36.01 -32.58 37.41
C GLY A 106 -36.67 -31.96 36.19
N THR A 107 -38.00 -32.06 36.12
CA THR A 107 -38.86 -31.43 35.12
C THR A 107 -38.56 -29.92 35.04
N ILE A 108 -38.14 -29.44 33.87
CA ILE A 108 -37.93 -28.01 33.61
C ILE A 108 -39.30 -27.37 33.40
N GLU A 109 -39.84 -26.73 34.44
CA GLU A 109 -40.94 -25.77 34.26
C GLU A 109 -40.36 -24.48 33.64
N VAL A 110 -40.62 -24.30 32.34
CA VAL A 110 -40.30 -23.05 31.63
C VAL A 110 -41.25 -21.97 32.13
N THR A 111 -40.79 -21.15 33.07
CA THR A 111 -41.40 -19.85 33.34
C THR A 111 -40.91 -18.88 32.27
N ALA A 112 -41.81 -18.50 31.36
CA ALA A 112 -41.57 -17.42 30.41
C ALA A 112 -41.50 -16.10 31.18
N GLY A 113 -40.30 -15.74 31.64
CA GLY A 113 -39.97 -14.41 32.09
C GLY A 113 -39.70 -13.54 30.87
N ASP A 114 -40.67 -12.69 30.54
CA ASP A 114 -40.49 -11.53 29.67
C ASP A 114 -39.45 -10.57 30.30
N ASP A 115 -38.77 -9.81 29.45
CA ASP A 115 -37.81 -8.73 29.76
C ASP A 115 -36.35 -9.10 30.07
N THR A 116 -35.68 -9.88 29.20
CA THR A 116 -34.25 -9.67 28.97
C THR A 116 -34.02 -8.53 27.98
N GLU A 117 -33.66 -7.35 28.50
CA GLU A 117 -33.14 -6.20 27.73
C GLU A 117 -32.20 -6.69 26.60
N PRO A 118 -32.46 -6.33 25.33
CA PRO A 118 -31.67 -6.83 24.22
C PRO A 118 -30.21 -6.39 24.41
N ARG A 119 -29.30 -7.37 24.58
CA ARG A 119 -27.85 -7.12 24.68
C ARG A 119 -27.44 -6.16 23.57
N LYS A 120 -27.02 -4.95 23.93
CA LYS A 120 -26.52 -3.93 22.99
C LYS A 120 -25.45 -4.58 22.11
N ARG A 121 -25.76 -4.79 20.83
CA ARG A 121 -24.80 -5.35 19.86
C ARG A 121 -23.54 -4.49 19.92
N ARG A 122 -22.39 -5.13 20.14
CA ARG A 122 -21.11 -4.43 20.13
C ARG A 122 -20.96 -3.74 18.77
N ALA A 123 -20.57 -2.48 18.78
CA ALA A 123 -20.37 -1.73 17.55
C ALA A 123 -19.27 -2.41 16.72
N VAL A 124 -19.57 -2.70 15.46
CA VAL A 124 -18.66 -3.30 14.48
C VAL A 124 -18.38 -2.27 13.40
N VAL A 125 -17.19 -2.33 12.79
CA VAL A 125 -16.86 -1.50 11.64
C VAL A 125 -17.79 -1.86 10.48
N THR A 126 -18.56 -0.89 10.00
CA THR A 126 -19.51 -1.09 8.91
C THR A 126 -18.80 -1.14 7.55
N HIS A 127 -19.34 -1.90 6.59
CA HIS A 127 -18.85 -1.94 5.21
C HIS A 127 -18.78 -0.53 4.61
N ARG A 128 -19.83 0.27 4.83
CA ARG A 128 -19.92 1.66 4.39
C ARG A 128 -18.79 2.54 4.94
N ALA A 129 -18.43 2.40 6.21
CA ALA A 129 -17.32 3.15 6.78
C ALA A 129 -15.98 2.80 6.11
N ARG A 130 -15.77 1.54 5.73
CA ARG A 130 -14.58 1.10 4.97
C ARG A 130 -14.57 1.74 3.58
N LEU A 131 -15.70 1.76 2.87
CA LEU A 131 -15.83 2.37 1.55
C LEU A 131 -15.57 3.88 1.60
N VAL A 132 -16.19 4.60 2.54
CA VAL A 132 -15.97 6.05 2.73
C VAL A 132 -14.50 6.33 3.04
N ARG A 133 -13.87 5.54 3.92
CA ARG A 133 -12.44 5.70 4.22
C ARG A 133 -11.56 5.52 2.98
N ARG A 134 -11.88 4.53 2.15
CA ARG A 134 -11.16 4.27 0.89
C ARG A 134 -11.31 5.42 -0.09
N SER A 135 -12.52 5.96 -0.25
CA SER A 135 -12.78 7.14 -1.08
C SER A 135 -12.03 8.36 -0.58
N HIS A 136 -12.00 8.59 0.73
CA HIS A 136 -11.22 9.69 1.33
C HIS A 136 -9.72 9.54 1.08
N HIS A 137 -9.20 8.32 1.20
CA HIS A 137 -7.81 8.01 0.90
C HIS A 137 -7.47 8.30 -0.57
N LYS A 138 -8.31 7.86 -1.52
CA LYS A 138 -8.17 8.15 -2.95
C LYS A 138 -8.24 9.66 -3.24
N ALA A 139 -9.19 10.37 -2.63
CA ALA A 139 -9.33 11.82 -2.80
C ALA A 139 -8.08 12.58 -2.34
N HIS A 140 -7.51 12.22 -1.17
CA HIS A 140 -6.27 12.81 -0.69
C HIS A 140 -5.11 12.61 -1.67
N LEU A 141 -4.97 11.41 -2.24
CA LEU A 141 -3.93 11.12 -3.23
C LEU A 141 -4.06 12.01 -4.46
N ILE A 142 -5.28 12.12 -5.01
CA ILE A 142 -5.56 12.93 -6.21
C ILE A 142 -5.28 14.40 -5.92
N VAL A 143 -5.78 14.95 -4.81
CA VAL A 143 -5.60 16.36 -4.46
C VAL A 143 -4.12 16.69 -4.27
N HIS A 144 -3.36 15.82 -3.60
CA HIS A 144 -1.92 16.04 -3.45
C HIS A 144 -1.15 15.92 -4.77
N LEU A 145 -1.53 14.98 -5.64
CA LEU A 145 -0.94 14.84 -6.97
C LEU A 145 -1.19 16.09 -7.81
N LEU A 146 -2.46 16.52 -7.93
CA LEU A 146 -2.85 17.68 -8.73
C LEU A 146 -2.28 18.99 -8.18
N SER A 147 -2.27 19.16 -6.86
CA SER A 147 -1.63 20.34 -6.26
C SER A 147 -0.13 20.35 -6.55
N THR A 148 0.57 19.22 -6.42
CA THR A 148 2.01 19.16 -6.72
C THR A 148 2.30 19.38 -8.21
N GLN A 149 1.43 18.93 -9.11
CA GLN A 149 1.51 19.26 -10.53
C GLN A 149 1.41 20.78 -10.78
N LEU A 150 0.48 21.46 -10.10
CA LEU A 150 0.38 22.92 -10.16
C LEU A 150 1.66 23.59 -9.65
N LEU A 151 2.19 23.15 -8.50
CA LEU A 151 3.46 23.67 -7.96
C LEU A 151 4.61 23.48 -8.98
N ASN A 152 4.69 22.30 -9.60
CA ASN A 152 5.72 21.96 -10.57
C ASN A 152 5.62 22.81 -11.84
N HIS A 153 4.40 23.08 -12.31
CA HIS A 153 4.15 23.96 -13.45
C HIS A 153 4.70 25.36 -13.18
N ILE A 154 4.38 25.95 -12.02
CA ILE A 154 4.90 27.27 -11.61
C ILE A 154 6.43 27.28 -11.57
N CYS A 155 7.06 26.23 -11.01
CA CYS A 155 8.53 26.11 -10.99
C CYS A 155 9.19 26.05 -12.38
N THR A 156 8.41 25.88 -13.45
CA THR A 156 8.88 25.75 -14.83
C THR A 156 8.49 26.96 -15.69
N GLN A 157 7.68 27.88 -15.16
CA GLN A 157 7.27 29.07 -15.91
C GLN A 157 8.46 30.01 -16.17
N PRO A 158 8.55 30.64 -17.36
CA PRO A 158 9.66 31.54 -17.69
C PRO A 158 9.82 32.72 -16.72
N SER A 159 8.71 33.28 -16.23
CA SER A 159 8.70 34.35 -15.22
C SER A 159 9.37 33.90 -13.92
N THR A 160 8.97 32.74 -13.41
CA THR A 160 9.52 32.14 -12.19
C THR A 160 11.00 31.76 -12.37
N LEU A 161 11.39 31.21 -13.53
CA LEU A 161 12.78 30.88 -13.82
C LEU A 161 13.66 32.13 -13.93
N ALA A 162 13.17 33.21 -14.56
CA ALA A 162 13.88 34.48 -14.63
C ALA A 162 14.08 35.10 -13.25
N LEU A 163 13.06 35.04 -12.39
CA LEU A 163 13.18 35.42 -10.99
C LEU A 163 14.23 34.56 -10.27
N CYS A 164 14.16 33.24 -10.39
CA CYS A 164 15.11 32.34 -9.76
C CYS A 164 16.54 32.67 -10.18
N LEU A 165 16.78 32.90 -11.47
CA LEU A 165 18.10 33.28 -11.99
C LEU A 165 18.62 34.60 -11.39
N SER A 166 17.74 35.60 -11.25
CA SER A 166 18.10 36.90 -10.66
C SER A 166 18.57 36.81 -9.20
N LEU A 167 18.21 35.73 -8.50
CA LEU A 167 18.57 35.48 -7.12
C LEU A 167 19.87 34.68 -6.96
N ILE A 168 20.39 34.10 -8.05
CA ILE A 168 21.62 33.30 -8.04
C ILE A 168 22.80 34.26 -8.23
N PRO A 169 23.81 34.26 -7.34
CA PRO A 169 24.98 35.10 -7.53
C PRO A 169 25.70 34.79 -8.84
N VAL A 170 26.14 35.83 -9.57
CA VAL A 170 26.76 35.70 -10.90
C VAL A 170 27.94 34.73 -10.89
N TYR A 171 28.78 34.76 -9.85
CA TYR A 171 29.93 33.84 -9.74
C TYR A 171 29.52 32.35 -9.65
N VAL A 172 28.32 32.05 -9.15
CA VAL A 172 27.78 30.68 -9.13
C VAL A 172 27.36 30.27 -10.53
N VAL A 173 26.66 31.18 -11.24
CA VAL A 173 26.25 30.98 -12.64
C VAL A 173 27.49 30.74 -13.51
N ASP A 174 28.49 31.62 -13.43
CA ASP A 174 29.72 31.53 -14.22
C ASP A 174 30.45 30.20 -14.00
N ARG A 175 30.59 29.79 -12.72
CA ARG A 175 31.24 28.52 -12.39
C ARG A 175 30.50 27.32 -12.99
N ILE A 176 29.17 27.29 -12.85
CA ILE A 176 28.38 26.17 -13.37
C ILE A 176 28.39 26.16 -14.90
N GLN A 177 28.29 27.34 -15.53
CA GLN A 177 28.34 27.48 -16.99
C GLN A 177 29.68 27.07 -17.58
N GLN A 178 30.80 27.28 -16.89
CA GLN A 178 32.12 26.80 -17.34
C GLN A 178 32.17 25.28 -17.51
N HIS A 179 31.39 24.53 -16.74
CA HIS A 179 31.31 23.07 -16.81
C HIS A 179 30.17 22.58 -17.75
N LEU A 180 29.32 23.48 -18.25
CA LEU A 180 28.33 23.17 -19.29
C LEU A 180 29.02 23.12 -20.65
N VAL A 181 29.61 21.98 -21.01
CA VAL A 181 30.24 21.79 -22.32
C VAL A 181 29.15 21.76 -23.41
N PRO A 182 29.17 22.66 -24.42
CA PRO A 182 28.25 22.58 -25.53
C PRO A 182 28.74 21.51 -26.50
N ASN A 183 28.39 20.23 -26.27
CA ASN A 183 28.75 19.15 -27.18
C ASN A 183 27.59 18.80 -28.13
N ARG A 184 27.89 18.77 -29.43
CA ARG A 184 26.95 18.90 -30.56
C ARG A 184 26.04 17.69 -30.83
N ARG A 185 26.07 16.62 -30.01
CA ARG A 185 25.27 15.40 -30.24
C ARG A 185 24.76 14.66 -29.00
N GLU A 186 25.31 14.92 -27.82
CA GLU A 186 24.82 14.40 -26.54
C GLU A 186 25.32 15.35 -25.44
N ILE A 187 24.39 15.95 -24.70
CA ILE A 187 24.72 16.84 -23.57
C ILE A 187 25.10 15.92 -22.39
N ARG A 188 26.34 15.44 -22.36
CA ARG A 188 26.92 14.90 -21.12
C ARG A 188 27.18 16.07 -20.18
N ARG A 189 26.28 16.27 -19.22
CA ARG A 189 26.41 17.29 -18.17
C ARG A 189 27.37 16.76 -17.11
N ASP A 190 28.67 16.95 -17.33
CA ASP A 190 29.72 16.53 -16.40
C ASP A 190 29.82 17.50 -15.19
N TRP A 191 28.71 17.82 -14.52
CA TRP A 191 28.81 18.49 -13.23
C TRP A 191 29.26 17.47 -12.19
N ALA A 192 30.41 17.73 -11.57
CA ALA A 192 30.81 16.96 -10.39
C ALA A 192 29.85 17.31 -9.25
N SER A 193 29.59 16.37 -8.33
CA SER A 193 28.88 16.62 -7.06
C SER A 193 29.33 17.92 -6.36
N ALA A 194 30.58 18.34 -6.58
CA ALA A 194 31.15 19.60 -6.14
C ALA A 194 30.40 20.87 -6.60
N ASP A 195 29.84 20.93 -7.82
CA ASP A 195 29.12 22.12 -8.30
C ASP A 195 27.73 22.22 -7.69
N LEU A 196 27.06 21.07 -7.54
CA LEU A 196 25.82 20.99 -6.77
C LEU A 196 26.06 21.41 -5.31
N HIS A 197 27.12 20.90 -4.66
CA HIS A 197 27.48 21.31 -3.30
C HIS A 197 27.78 22.81 -3.19
N TYR A 198 28.45 23.38 -4.20
CA TYR A 198 28.74 24.80 -4.24
C TYR A 198 27.48 25.65 -4.37
N PHE A 199 26.59 25.28 -5.31
CA PHE A 199 25.29 25.91 -5.47
C PHE A 199 24.46 25.81 -4.19
N LEU A 200 24.39 24.64 -3.56
CA LEU A 200 23.63 24.43 -2.32
C LEU A 200 24.16 25.29 -1.17
N SER A 201 25.48 25.50 -1.10
CA SER A 201 26.09 26.42 -0.13
C SER A 201 25.65 27.88 -0.37
N SER A 202 25.55 28.30 -1.64
CA SER A 202 24.98 29.59 -2.01
C SER A 202 23.49 29.69 -1.68
N PHE A 203 22.72 28.63 -1.92
CA PHE A 203 21.30 28.60 -1.61
C PHE A 203 21.04 28.76 -0.11
N GLN A 204 21.83 28.07 0.73
CA GLN A 204 21.73 28.15 2.19
C GLN A 204 21.99 29.57 2.72
N ALA A 205 22.77 30.38 2.00
CA ALA A 205 23.05 31.76 2.38
C ALA A 205 21.82 32.69 2.27
N LEU A 206 20.77 32.30 1.54
CA LEU A 206 19.56 33.12 1.32
C LEU A 206 18.69 33.30 2.58
N LYS A 207 18.83 32.42 3.59
CA LYS A 207 18.17 32.44 4.91
C LYS A 207 16.71 32.91 4.92
N PHE A 208 15.78 31.98 5.16
CA PHE A 208 14.35 32.28 5.22
C PHE A 208 13.82 32.34 6.66
N LYS A 209 12.82 33.18 6.89
CA LYS A 209 12.02 33.17 8.13
C LYS A 209 10.77 32.31 7.90
N HIS A 210 10.23 31.72 8.96
CA HIS A 210 9.02 30.91 8.87
C HIS A 210 7.87 31.53 9.67
N LYS A 211 6.70 31.57 9.06
CA LYS A 211 5.44 32.01 9.70
C LYS A 211 4.33 31.01 9.40
N ARG A 212 3.28 30.99 10.22
CA ARG A 212 2.02 30.36 9.81
C ARG A 212 1.31 31.33 8.88
N GLY A 213 1.16 30.97 7.61
CA GLY A 213 0.32 31.73 6.68
C GLY A 213 -0.91 30.96 6.23
N ARG A 214 -1.86 31.73 5.72
CA ARG A 214 -3.12 31.29 5.13
C ARG A 214 -3.24 31.91 3.73
N GLY A 215 -4.02 31.29 2.85
CA GLY A 215 -4.10 31.67 1.43
C GLY A 215 -3.81 30.48 0.51
N LEU A 216 -4.64 30.31 -0.51
CA LEU A 216 -4.56 29.21 -1.49
C LEU A 216 -3.86 29.62 -2.79
N ASP A 217 -3.63 30.92 -3.01
CA ASP A 217 -2.94 31.39 -4.20
C ASP A 217 -1.46 30.99 -4.12
N VAL A 218 -1.12 29.98 -4.93
CA VAL A 218 0.22 29.41 -4.96
C VAL A 218 1.21 30.37 -5.62
N GLU A 219 0.80 31.02 -6.71
CA GLU A 219 1.69 31.87 -7.50
C GLU A 219 1.96 33.16 -6.75
N GLN A 220 0.92 33.88 -6.32
CA GLN A 220 1.08 35.09 -5.52
C GLN A 220 1.84 34.81 -4.22
N GLY A 221 1.51 33.71 -3.53
CA GLY A 221 2.21 33.31 -2.30
C GLY A 221 3.70 33.02 -2.53
N PHE A 222 4.06 32.45 -3.68
CA PHE A 222 5.45 32.22 -4.05
C PHE A 222 6.20 33.54 -4.32
N TRP A 223 5.58 34.49 -5.02
CA TRP A 223 6.15 35.82 -5.26
C TRP A 223 6.38 36.58 -3.95
N GLU A 224 5.37 36.62 -3.07
CA GLU A 224 5.47 37.24 -1.74
C GLU A 224 6.57 36.57 -0.90
N PHE A 225 6.70 35.25 -0.96
CA PHE A 225 7.79 34.54 -0.29
C PHE A 225 9.16 35.01 -0.79
N VAL A 226 9.35 35.12 -2.10
CA VAL A 226 10.62 35.52 -2.68
C VAL A 226 10.97 36.96 -2.32
N GLU A 227 9.99 37.86 -2.36
CA GLU A 227 10.17 39.27 -2.01
C GLU A 227 10.47 39.45 -0.51
N THR A 228 9.68 38.83 0.36
CA THR A 228 9.76 39.02 1.82
C THR A 228 10.79 38.12 2.51
N ARG A 229 11.23 37.04 1.85
CA ARG A 229 12.01 35.94 2.43
C ARG A 229 11.32 35.27 3.63
N VAL A 230 9.98 35.30 3.66
CA VAL A 230 9.17 34.68 4.71
C VAL A 230 8.40 33.49 4.15
N ALA A 231 8.84 32.28 4.48
CA ALA A 231 8.15 31.06 4.12
C ALA A 231 6.92 30.85 5.02
N THR A 232 5.74 30.88 4.41
CA THR A 232 4.47 30.57 5.09
C THR A 232 3.95 29.16 4.82
N ARG A 233 4.49 28.50 3.79
CA ARG A 233 4.08 27.17 3.31
C ARG A 233 5.29 26.26 3.17
N ALA A 234 5.05 24.95 3.33
CA ALA A 234 6.09 23.91 3.26
C ALA A 234 6.72 23.73 1.86
N TRP A 235 6.06 24.23 0.82
CA TRP A 235 6.53 24.12 -0.56
C TRP A 235 7.36 25.32 -1.03
N HIS A 236 7.41 26.44 -0.30
CA HIS A 236 8.13 27.66 -0.74
C HIS A 236 9.62 27.43 -1.03
N GLU A 237 10.36 26.90 -0.06
CA GLU A 237 11.80 26.65 -0.23
C GLU A 237 12.08 25.55 -1.27
N PRO A 238 11.38 24.39 -1.28
CA PRO A 238 11.52 23.40 -2.35
C PRO A 238 11.24 23.95 -3.74
N MET A 239 10.20 24.77 -3.91
CA MET A 239 9.87 25.36 -5.21
C MET A 239 10.98 26.30 -5.70
N LEU A 240 11.49 27.17 -4.83
CA LEU A 240 12.59 28.06 -5.17
C LEU A 240 13.87 27.28 -5.52
N LEU A 241 14.18 26.25 -4.73
CA LEU A 241 15.33 25.38 -4.99
C LEU A 241 15.21 24.69 -6.35
N VAL A 242 14.05 24.09 -6.65
CA VAL A 242 13.78 23.42 -7.93
C VAL A 242 13.87 24.41 -9.09
N GLY A 243 13.28 25.60 -8.98
CA GLY A 243 13.36 26.64 -10.01
C GLY A 243 14.80 27.11 -10.28
N MET A 244 15.59 27.34 -9.22
CA MET A 244 17.01 27.70 -9.34
C MET A 244 17.85 26.57 -9.97
N LEU A 245 17.61 25.32 -9.60
CA LEU A 245 18.30 24.18 -10.19
C LEU A 245 17.95 24.03 -11.68
N ARG A 246 16.67 24.18 -12.03
CA ARG A 246 16.20 24.11 -13.43
C ARG A 246 16.80 25.20 -14.31
N VAL A 247 16.86 26.45 -13.82
CA VAL A 247 17.45 27.56 -14.61
C VAL A 247 18.97 27.41 -14.79
N LEU A 248 19.63 26.70 -13.87
CA LEU A 248 21.03 26.26 -13.99
C LEU A 248 21.20 24.97 -14.82
N ALA A 249 20.15 24.49 -15.47
CA ALA A 249 20.12 23.27 -16.28
C ALA A 249 20.43 21.97 -15.53
N PHE A 250 20.22 21.92 -14.20
CA PHE A 250 20.15 20.65 -13.48
C PHE A 250 18.84 19.93 -13.80
N ASP A 251 18.92 18.60 -13.86
CA ASP A 251 17.75 17.73 -13.98
C ASP A 251 17.13 17.55 -12.59
N ALA A 252 16.17 18.42 -12.26
CA ALA A 252 15.60 18.54 -10.92
C ALA A 252 14.10 18.20 -10.89
N ARG A 253 13.74 17.35 -9.93
CA ARG A 253 12.36 16.96 -9.59
C ARG A 253 11.88 17.67 -8.33
N LEU A 254 10.62 18.09 -8.35
CA LEU A 254 9.88 18.44 -7.14
C LEU A 254 9.30 17.17 -6.54
N CYS A 255 9.63 16.88 -5.28
CA CYS A 255 9.15 15.69 -4.58
C CYS A 255 8.12 16.04 -3.51
N VAL A 256 7.15 15.15 -3.31
CA VAL A 256 6.10 15.28 -2.28
C VAL A 256 5.91 13.98 -1.52
N GLY A 257 5.92 14.07 -0.19
CA GLY A 257 5.46 13.02 0.71
C GLY A 257 3.99 13.20 1.06
N ILE A 258 3.14 12.25 0.66
CA ILE A 258 1.69 12.34 0.85
C ILE A 258 1.29 11.62 2.13
N ARG A 259 0.70 12.34 3.08
CA ARG A 259 0.06 11.76 4.27
C ARG A 259 -1.41 11.49 3.99
N THR A 260 -1.73 10.24 3.69
CA THR A 260 -3.11 9.79 3.52
C THR A 260 -3.71 9.32 4.85
N PRO A 261 -5.04 9.43 5.03
CA PRO A 261 -5.73 8.71 6.10
C PRO A 261 -5.42 7.21 6.07
N GLU A 262 -5.30 6.59 7.24
CA GLU A 262 -5.07 5.14 7.33
C GLU A 262 -6.28 4.38 6.77
N LEU A 263 -6.02 3.35 5.96
CA LEU A 263 -7.07 2.52 5.35
C LEU A 263 -7.84 1.70 6.39
N LYS A 264 -7.19 1.32 7.50
CA LYS A 264 -7.86 0.64 8.61
C LYS A 264 -8.78 1.62 9.34
N VAL A 265 -10.04 1.24 9.48
CA VAL A 265 -11.06 2.01 10.19
C VAL A 265 -11.25 1.44 11.59
N THR A 266 -11.24 2.30 12.61
CA THR A 266 -11.58 1.91 13.97
C THR A 266 -13.10 1.91 14.18
N VAL A 267 -13.58 1.17 15.19
CA VAL A 267 -15.02 1.17 15.55
C VAL A 267 -15.52 2.58 15.86
N LYS A 268 -14.71 3.40 16.54
CA LYS A 268 -15.05 4.80 16.85
C LYS A 268 -15.28 5.62 15.59
N GLU A 269 -14.34 5.56 14.65
CA GLU A 269 -14.46 6.25 13.35
C GLU A 269 -15.64 5.73 12.53
N SER A 270 -15.89 4.41 12.56
CA SER A 270 -17.04 3.83 11.89
C SER A 270 -18.36 4.37 12.44
N VAL A 271 -18.52 4.45 13.76
CA VAL A 271 -19.72 5.02 14.40
C VAL A 271 -19.87 6.50 14.07
N GLU A 272 -18.77 7.24 13.96
CA GLU A 272 -18.77 8.65 13.59
C GLU A 272 -19.18 8.88 12.13
N ILE A 273 -18.61 8.13 11.18
CA ILE A 273 -19.03 8.14 9.76
C ILE A 273 -20.51 7.75 9.65
N GLU A 274 -20.95 6.77 10.43
CA GLU A 274 -22.35 6.35 10.46
C GLU A 274 -23.28 7.47 10.94
N ARG A 275 -22.87 8.19 11.99
CA ARG A 275 -23.60 9.34 12.54
C ARG A 275 -23.69 10.48 11.53
N MET A 276 -22.57 10.87 10.91
CA MET A 276 -22.51 11.98 9.95
C MET A 276 -23.47 11.77 8.78
N TYR A 277 -23.49 10.57 8.22
CA TYR A 277 -24.40 10.28 7.12
C TYR A 277 -25.87 10.27 7.53
N LYS A 278 -26.19 9.75 8.73
CA LYS A 278 -27.56 9.79 9.23
C LYS A 278 -28.04 11.22 9.48
N SER A 279 -27.15 12.13 9.88
CA SER A 279 -27.45 13.56 9.95
C SER A 279 -27.58 14.21 8.56
N ASP A 280 -26.78 13.81 7.58
CA ASP A 280 -26.85 14.37 6.22
C ASP A 280 -28.15 14.00 5.49
N VAL A 281 -28.71 12.80 5.75
CA VAL A 281 -30.02 12.40 5.20
C VAL A 281 -31.18 13.24 5.79
N SER A 282 -30.97 13.88 6.95
CA SER A 282 -31.93 14.84 7.53
C SER A 282 -31.68 16.30 7.12
N TRP A 283 -30.69 16.56 6.27
CA TRP A 283 -30.28 17.90 5.87
C TRP A 283 -31.25 18.51 4.85
N THR A 284 -32.03 19.51 5.27
CA THR A 284 -33.09 20.17 4.49
C THR A 284 -32.61 21.33 3.61
N GLY A 285 -31.35 21.34 3.15
CA GLY A 285 -30.89 22.33 2.17
C GLY A 285 -30.51 23.71 2.72
N GLN A 286 -30.65 23.96 4.03
CA GLN A 286 -30.24 25.24 4.63
C GLN A 286 -28.81 25.14 5.17
N VAL A 287 -27.83 25.51 4.35
CA VAL A 287 -26.47 25.80 4.81
C VAL A 287 -26.56 27.07 5.68
N GLN A 288 -26.61 26.93 7.01
CA GLN A 288 -26.11 28.00 7.85
C GLN A 288 -24.59 28.05 7.61
N GLY A 289 -24.10 29.16 7.05
CA GLY A 289 -22.73 29.34 6.57
C GLY A 289 -21.67 29.37 7.68
N THR A 290 -21.60 28.33 8.50
CA THR A 290 -20.68 28.26 9.65
C THR A 290 -19.60 27.18 9.53
N ASP A 291 -19.69 26.26 8.55
CA ASP A 291 -18.70 25.19 8.35
C ASP A 291 -17.85 25.33 7.07
N ILE A 292 -17.99 26.45 6.37
CA ILE A 292 -16.89 26.94 5.50
C ILE A 292 -15.84 27.45 6.48
N CYS A 293 -14.62 26.88 6.44
CA CYS A 293 -13.45 27.29 7.24
C CYS A 293 -13.59 28.72 7.75
N ARG A 294 -13.83 28.92 9.06
CA ARG A 294 -14.14 30.22 9.70
C ARG A 294 -13.49 31.36 8.91
N ALA A 295 -14.29 32.13 8.17
CA ALA A 295 -13.78 33.25 7.36
C ALA A 295 -13.00 34.27 8.21
N GLU A 296 -13.30 34.34 9.52
CA GLU A 296 -12.56 35.11 10.52
C GLU A 296 -11.09 34.70 10.67
N GLU A 297 -10.74 33.45 10.41
CA GLU A 297 -9.35 33.00 10.43
C GLU A 297 -8.60 33.53 9.20
N LEU A 298 -9.20 33.52 8.00
CA LEU A 298 -8.55 34.05 6.78
C LEU A 298 -8.20 35.55 6.88
N ASN A 299 -8.86 36.31 7.76
CA ASN A 299 -8.63 37.74 7.96
C ASN A 299 -7.43 38.11 8.85
N ASN A 300 -6.85 37.16 9.59
CA ASN A 300 -5.67 37.44 10.41
C ASN A 300 -4.38 37.11 9.64
N GLY A 301 -3.51 38.10 9.47
CA GLY A 301 -2.24 38.00 8.73
C GLY A 301 -1.23 36.98 9.29
N PRO A 302 -0.10 36.77 8.60
CA PRO A 302 0.89 35.74 8.97
C PRO A 302 1.42 35.95 10.39
N THR A 303 1.33 34.93 11.23
CA THR A 303 1.75 34.99 12.63
C THR A 303 3.15 34.38 12.81
N GLU A 304 3.99 35.01 13.63
CA GLU A 304 5.31 34.49 14.01
C GLU A 304 5.19 33.10 14.65
N LEU A 305 6.12 32.21 14.30
CA LEU A 305 6.21 30.90 14.95
C LEU A 305 6.78 31.06 16.36
N ASN A 306 6.16 30.40 17.34
CA ASN A 306 6.76 30.27 18.66
C ASN A 306 8.02 29.37 18.58
N LYS A 307 8.82 29.33 19.67
CA LYS A 307 10.10 28.58 19.68
C LYS A 307 9.90 27.07 19.44
N ASP A 308 8.79 26.51 19.94
CA ASP A 308 8.47 25.08 19.79
C ASP A 308 8.08 24.74 18.36
N ASP A 309 7.31 25.61 17.70
CA ASP A 309 6.92 25.50 16.29
C ASP A 309 8.13 25.64 15.37
N GLN A 310 9.06 26.56 15.67
CA GLN A 310 10.32 26.68 14.93
C GLN A 310 11.18 25.41 15.06
N LYS A 311 11.24 24.84 16.28
CA LYS A 311 11.92 23.57 16.51
C LYS A 311 11.22 22.43 15.77
N TRP A 312 9.89 22.37 15.82
CA TRP A 312 9.10 21.38 15.10
C TRP A 312 9.34 21.46 13.59
N TRP A 313 9.33 22.66 13.01
CA TRP A 313 9.60 22.86 11.59
C TRP A 313 10.95 22.26 11.17
N ARG A 314 12.01 22.56 11.93
CA ARG A 314 13.37 22.03 11.68
C ARG A 314 13.49 20.52 11.84
N ASP A 315 12.83 19.95 12.84
CA ASP A 315 12.99 18.54 13.20
C ASP A 315 11.94 17.63 12.52
N SER A 316 10.92 18.22 11.88
CA SER A 316 9.86 17.49 11.22
C SER A 316 10.30 16.94 9.88
N VAL A 317 9.68 15.84 9.47
CA VAL A 317 9.86 15.30 8.12
C VAL A 317 9.27 16.30 7.11
N PRO A 318 10.07 16.85 6.18
CA PRO A 318 9.59 17.82 5.21
C PRO A 318 8.56 17.15 4.29
N GLN A 319 7.46 17.87 4.01
CA GLN A 319 6.44 17.37 3.09
C GLN A 319 6.90 17.45 1.63
N TYR A 320 7.70 18.46 1.28
CA TYR A 320 8.22 18.68 -0.05
C TYR A 320 9.74 18.81 0.00
N TRP A 321 10.42 18.32 -1.03
CA TRP A 321 11.88 18.41 -1.18
C TRP A 321 12.26 18.31 -2.65
N CYS A 322 13.55 18.27 -2.96
CA CYS A 322 14.05 18.18 -4.32
C CYS A 322 14.84 16.88 -4.53
N GLU A 323 14.76 16.30 -5.72
CA GLU A 323 15.76 15.34 -6.21
C GLU A 323 16.48 15.91 -7.42
N VAL A 324 17.78 15.70 -7.52
CA VAL A 324 18.60 16.07 -8.69
C VAL A 324 19.30 14.84 -9.24
N PHE A 325 19.18 14.61 -10.54
CA PHE A 325 19.80 13.45 -11.18
C PHE A 325 21.27 13.69 -11.49
N ASP A 326 22.15 13.01 -10.76
CA ASP A 326 23.59 13.00 -11.02
C ASP A 326 23.92 12.08 -12.19
N GLN A 327 24.40 12.68 -13.28
CA GLN A 327 24.75 11.99 -14.51
C GLN A 327 26.01 11.12 -14.36
N VAL A 328 26.88 11.42 -13.39
CA VAL A 328 28.13 10.67 -13.18
C VAL A 328 27.86 9.38 -12.42
N SER A 329 27.04 9.45 -11.36
CA SER A 329 26.66 8.27 -10.58
C SER A 329 25.41 7.56 -11.11
N GLU A 330 24.73 8.12 -12.10
CA GLU A 330 23.43 7.68 -12.63
C GLU A 330 22.37 7.51 -11.53
N GLN A 331 22.40 8.40 -10.53
CA GLN A 331 21.55 8.32 -9.35
C GLN A 331 20.84 9.64 -9.05
N TRP A 332 19.63 9.53 -8.52
CA TRP A 332 18.91 10.66 -7.97
C TRP A 332 19.42 11.00 -6.57
N LEU A 333 19.93 12.22 -6.42
CA LEU A 333 20.37 12.78 -5.15
C LEU A 333 19.20 13.47 -4.46
N THR A 334 18.88 13.04 -3.24
CA THR A 334 17.83 13.67 -2.42
C THR A 334 18.37 14.92 -1.74
N ILE A 335 17.72 16.06 -1.93
CA ILE A 335 18.13 17.36 -1.39
C ILE A 335 17.03 17.88 -0.47
N ASN A 336 17.40 18.13 0.78
CA ASN A 336 16.54 18.82 1.73
C ASN A 336 16.63 20.33 1.48
N ALA A 337 15.52 20.92 1.03
CA ALA A 337 15.48 22.35 0.70
C ALA A 337 15.68 23.26 1.92
N HIS A 338 15.29 22.80 3.11
CA HIS A 338 15.40 23.61 4.32
C HIS A 338 16.83 23.72 4.83
N THR A 339 17.56 22.60 4.80
CA THR A 339 18.95 22.56 5.25
C THR A 339 19.94 22.91 4.14
N GLY A 340 19.53 22.79 2.87
CA GLY A 340 20.42 22.92 1.70
C GLY A 340 21.41 21.76 1.60
N THR A 341 21.08 20.57 2.12
CA THR A 341 21.99 19.42 2.16
C THR A 341 21.50 18.25 1.35
N ILE A 342 22.44 17.51 0.77
CA ILE A 342 22.18 16.20 0.18
C ILE A 342 22.02 15.19 1.32
N GLU A 343 20.89 14.50 1.37
CA GLU A 343 20.53 13.56 2.43
C GLU A 343 20.34 12.15 1.89
N ARG A 344 20.47 11.15 2.78
CA ARG A 344 20.04 9.79 2.45
C ARG A 344 18.50 9.76 2.39
N PRO A 345 17.88 9.17 1.35
CA PRO A 345 16.42 9.16 1.21
C PRO A 345 15.69 8.65 2.47
N THR A 346 16.13 7.52 3.02
CA THR A 346 15.50 6.94 4.22
C THR A 346 15.67 7.77 5.49
N GLN A 347 16.67 8.65 5.55
CA GLN A 347 16.90 9.54 6.68
C GLN A 347 15.97 10.75 6.62
N LEU A 348 15.82 11.34 5.43
CA LEU A 348 14.89 12.45 5.20
C LEU A 348 13.46 12.01 5.57
N ALA A 349 12.98 10.91 4.98
CA ALA A 349 11.61 10.45 5.14
C ALA A 349 11.25 9.91 6.54
N SER A 350 12.24 9.71 7.42
CA SER A 350 12.06 9.28 8.81
C SER A 350 12.40 10.38 9.84
N GLY A 351 12.82 11.55 9.39
CA GLY A 351 13.18 12.68 10.26
C GLY A 351 14.44 12.39 11.09
N GLY A 352 15.44 11.75 10.47
CA GLY A 352 16.70 11.39 11.13
C GLY A 352 16.62 10.20 12.10
N LYS A 353 15.43 9.66 12.37
CA LYS A 353 15.23 8.55 13.31
C LYS A 353 15.31 7.20 12.59
N ARG A 354 15.65 6.12 13.32
CA ARG A 354 15.52 4.72 12.82
C ARG A 354 14.04 4.25 12.80
N GLY A 355 13.13 5.12 12.36
CA GLY A 355 11.70 4.85 12.27
C GLY A 355 11.26 4.41 10.87
N PRO A 356 9.99 3.99 10.70
CA PRO A 356 9.41 3.74 9.39
C PRO A 356 9.31 5.04 8.58
N CYS A 357 9.18 4.91 7.26
CA CYS A 357 8.89 6.05 6.39
C CYS A 357 7.58 6.73 6.82
N ALA A 358 7.62 8.05 7.01
CA ALA A 358 6.45 8.82 7.43
C ALA A 358 5.31 8.76 6.39
N PHE A 359 5.68 8.70 5.11
CA PHE A 359 4.76 8.78 3.98
C PHE A 359 4.51 7.41 3.35
N PRO A 360 3.24 7.01 3.18
CA PRO A 360 2.88 5.82 2.41
C PRO A 360 3.08 6.01 0.90
N TYR A 361 2.99 7.25 0.41
CA TYR A 361 3.22 7.58 -1.00
C TYR A 361 4.18 8.76 -1.10
N ILE A 362 5.16 8.62 -1.97
CA ILE A 362 6.12 9.67 -2.31
C ILE A 362 6.19 9.75 -3.82
N LEU A 363 5.98 10.95 -4.35
CA LEU A 363 6.02 11.22 -5.77
C LEU A 363 7.18 12.17 -6.10
N GLY A 364 7.81 11.94 -7.24
CA GLY A 364 8.71 12.89 -7.89
C GLY A 364 8.10 13.39 -9.19
N ILE A 365 8.12 14.70 -9.41
CA ILE A 365 7.62 15.34 -10.62
C ILE A 365 8.75 16.10 -11.31
N ASP A 366 9.06 15.73 -12.56
CA ASP A 366 10.15 16.35 -13.33
C ASP A 366 9.70 17.64 -14.03
N SER A 367 10.63 18.31 -14.73
CA SER A 367 10.33 19.55 -15.46
C SER A 367 9.36 19.37 -16.63
N SER A 368 9.16 18.14 -17.12
CA SER A 368 8.15 17.83 -18.13
C SER A 368 6.75 17.62 -17.55
N GLY A 369 6.63 17.56 -16.22
CA GLY A 369 5.39 17.21 -15.53
C GLY A 369 5.19 15.70 -15.40
N SER A 370 6.17 14.88 -15.76
CA SER A 370 6.07 13.44 -15.61
C SER A 370 6.17 13.03 -14.14
N VAL A 371 5.33 12.07 -13.73
CA VAL A 371 5.18 11.64 -12.33
C VAL A 371 5.73 10.24 -12.15
N VAL A 372 6.56 10.07 -11.12
CA VAL A 372 7.09 8.76 -10.74
C VAL A 372 6.80 8.50 -9.26
N ASP A 373 6.31 7.30 -8.93
CA ASP A 373 6.21 6.84 -7.54
C ASP A 373 7.58 6.39 -7.03
N ILE A 374 8.28 7.31 -6.37
CA ILE A 374 9.63 7.11 -5.83
C ILE A 374 9.63 6.54 -4.41
N THR A 375 8.49 6.07 -3.88
CA THR A 375 8.33 5.62 -2.48
C THR A 375 9.36 4.56 -2.07
N ARG A 376 9.68 3.61 -2.95
CA ARG A 376 10.60 2.50 -2.64
C ARG A 376 12.03 2.99 -2.33
N ARG A 377 12.45 4.15 -2.84
CA ARG A 377 13.75 4.76 -2.53
C ARG A 377 13.86 5.24 -1.08
N TYR A 378 12.74 5.67 -0.50
CA TYR A 378 12.68 6.36 0.80
C TYR A 378 12.30 5.47 1.98
N THR A 379 11.91 4.22 1.73
CA THR A 379 11.58 3.28 2.80
C THR A 379 12.60 2.14 2.89
N ARG A 380 12.84 1.66 4.11
CA ARG A 380 13.70 0.48 4.37
C ARG A 380 12.94 -0.83 4.30
N ASP A 381 11.62 -0.77 4.45
CA ASP A 381 10.75 -1.95 4.57
C ASP A 381 9.44 -1.66 3.85
N PHE A 382 9.52 -1.65 2.52
CA PHE A 382 8.38 -1.33 1.68
C PHE A 382 7.28 -2.37 1.86
N VAL A 383 7.63 -3.65 1.74
CA VAL A 383 6.65 -4.74 1.72
C VAL A 383 5.95 -4.95 3.07
N ASN A 384 6.69 -4.98 4.19
CA ASN A 384 6.08 -5.34 5.47
C ASN A 384 5.43 -4.16 6.18
N ASN A 385 5.80 -2.92 5.84
CA ASN A 385 5.31 -1.73 6.52
C ASN A 385 4.59 -0.78 5.55
N THR A 386 5.31 -0.21 4.57
CA THR A 386 4.76 0.86 3.72
C THR A 386 3.61 0.39 2.85
N ARG A 387 3.70 -0.81 2.25
CA ARG A 387 2.69 -1.39 1.35
C ARG A 387 1.33 -1.58 2.04
N LYS A 388 1.31 -1.96 3.32
CA LYS A 388 0.07 -2.17 4.10
C LYS A 388 -0.73 -0.88 4.33
N ARG A 389 -0.10 0.27 4.15
CA ARG A 389 -0.73 1.60 4.25
C ARG A 389 -1.20 2.12 2.89
N ARG A 390 -1.04 1.32 1.82
CA ARG A 390 -1.32 1.68 0.43
C ARG A 390 -2.48 0.85 -0.14
N LEU A 391 -3.15 1.37 -1.16
CA LEU A 391 -4.21 0.67 -1.87
C LEU A 391 -3.70 -0.62 -2.55
N GLU A 392 -2.41 -0.67 -2.90
CA GLU A 392 -1.72 -1.84 -3.45
C GLU A 392 -1.80 -3.10 -2.55
N SER A 393 -2.08 -2.96 -1.24
CA SER A 393 -2.30 -4.10 -0.35
C SER A 393 -3.74 -4.59 -0.30
N SER A 394 -4.67 -3.93 -0.99
CA SER A 394 -6.06 -4.36 -1.07
C SER A 394 -6.18 -5.73 -1.73
N ARG A 395 -7.09 -6.58 -1.25
CA ARG A 395 -7.46 -7.85 -1.91
C ARG A 395 -8.31 -7.60 -3.16
N ASN A 396 -9.04 -6.48 -3.20
CA ASN A 396 -9.79 -6.07 -4.37
C ASN A 396 -8.80 -5.68 -5.49
N VAL A 397 -8.90 -6.36 -6.63
CA VAL A 397 -7.99 -6.19 -7.78
C VAL A 397 -8.04 -4.75 -8.29
N GLN A 398 -9.23 -4.19 -8.47
CA GLN A 398 -9.42 -2.83 -8.97
C GLN A 398 -8.69 -1.80 -8.11
N ASP A 399 -8.76 -1.94 -6.77
CA ASP A 399 -8.05 -1.03 -5.86
C ASP A 399 -6.53 -1.23 -5.88
N SER A 400 -6.08 -2.47 -6.04
CA SER A 400 -4.65 -2.81 -6.00
C SER A 400 -3.85 -2.19 -7.15
N VAL A 401 -4.49 -2.02 -8.32
CA VAL A 401 -3.89 -1.43 -9.53
C VAL A 401 -4.23 0.05 -9.71
N TRP A 402 -5.29 0.52 -9.05
CA TRP A 402 -5.86 1.87 -9.24
C TRP A 402 -4.83 2.99 -9.19
N TRP A 403 -3.90 2.96 -8.23
CA TRP A 403 -2.90 4.01 -8.08
C TRP A 403 -1.86 4.01 -9.20
N ALA A 404 -1.40 2.83 -9.61
CA ALA A 404 -0.46 2.69 -10.71
C ALA A 404 -1.09 3.14 -12.04
N GLU A 405 -2.33 2.73 -12.30
CA GLU A 405 -3.11 3.19 -13.47
C GLU A 405 -3.36 4.69 -13.44
N TRP A 406 -3.56 5.27 -12.25
CA TRP A 406 -3.70 6.71 -12.11
C TRP A 406 -2.43 7.44 -12.52
N ILE A 407 -1.27 7.07 -11.97
CA ILE A 407 0.01 7.71 -12.28
C ILE A 407 0.35 7.63 -13.77
N LYS A 408 0.02 6.52 -14.44
CA LYS A 408 0.28 6.35 -15.88
C LYS A 408 -0.29 7.47 -16.77
N ARG A 409 -1.30 8.22 -16.32
CA ARG A 409 -1.83 9.37 -17.06
C ARG A 409 -0.86 10.55 -17.18
N TRP A 410 0.19 10.58 -16.36
CA TRP A 410 1.28 11.57 -16.39
C TRP A 410 2.61 10.94 -16.81
N GLU A 411 2.57 9.76 -17.39
CA GLU A 411 3.76 9.12 -17.93
C GLU A 411 4.13 9.76 -19.28
N ARG A 412 5.42 9.88 -19.52
CA ARG A 412 5.96 10.24 -20.85
C ARG A 412 6.71 9.05 -21.41
N GLU A 413 7.18 9.18 -22.65
CA GLU A 413 8.12 8.21 -23.19
C GLU A 413 9.34 8.06 -22.27
N HIS A 414 9.64 6.81 -21.92
CA HIS A 414 10.69 6.48 -20.96
C HIS A 414 12.05 6.68 -21.59
N THR A 415 12.91 7.43 -20.89
CA THR A 415 14.33 7.53 -21.20
C THR A 415 15.09 6.37 -20.58
N GLU A 416 16.33 6.13 -21.01
CA GLU A 416 17.22 5.13 -20.39
C GLU A 416 17.36 5.35 -18.88
N ARG A 417 17.41 6.61 -18.44
CA ARG A 417 17.39 7.01 -17.02
C ARG A 417 16.14 6.50 -16.30
N ASP A 418 14.96 6.63 -16.90
CA ASP A 418 13.71 6.19 -16.27
C ASP A 418 13.66 4.65 -16.17
N ILE A 419 14.21 3.94 -17.17
CA ILE A 419 14.37 2.48 -17.13
C ILE A 419 15.34 2.07 -16.02
N HIS A 420 16.47 2.75 -15.89
CA HIS A 420 17.43 2.50 -14.81
C HIS A 420 16.81 2.74 -13.43
N GLU A 421 16.06 3.82 -13.28
CA GLU A 421 15.33 4.12 -12.05
C GLU A 421 14.25 3.07 -11.74
N ALA A 422 13.49 2.60 -12.74
CA ALA A 422 12.52 1.54 -12.54
C ALA A 422 13.19 0.23 -12.07
N ALA A 423 14.34 -0.13 -12.66
CA ALA A 423 15.14 -1.28 -12.24
C ALA A 423 15.71 -1.10 -10.82
N GLU A 424 16.19 0.10 -10.48
CA GLU A 424 16.64 0.48 -9.14
C GLU A 424 15.53 0.23 -8.10
N MET A 425 14.30 0.63 -8.42
CA MET A 425 13.13 0.52 -7.55
C MET A 425 12.62 -0.92 -7.41
N ALA A 426 12.69 -1.71 -8.49
CA ALA A 426 12.40 -3.14 -8.48
C ALA A 426 13.38 -3.89 -7.57
N ARG A 427 14.69 -3.66 -7.71
CA ARG A 427 15.73 -4.27 -6.84
C ARG A 427 15.54 -3.94 -5.36
N ARG A 428 15.13 -2.70 -5.05
CA ARG A 428 14.79 -2.31 -3.66
C ARG A 428 13.58 -3.06 -3.13
N THR A 429 12.63 -3.38 -4.00
CA THR A 429 11.46 -4.17 -3.64
C THR A 429 11.81 -5.64 -3.42
N GLU A 430 12.72 -6.20 -4.22
CA GLU A 430 13.20 -7.58 -4.05
C GLU A 430 14.05 -7.76 -2.79
N ARG A 431 14.89 -6.77 -2.47
CA ARG A 431 15.74 -6.77 -1.27
C ARG A 431 14.95 -6.68 0.05
N ASN A 432 13.62 -6.61 0.01
CA ASN A 432 12.80 -6.50 1.21
C ASN A 432 13.08 -7.66 2.17
N THR A 433 13.24 -7.30 3.44
CA THR A 433 13.62 -8.24 4.48
C THR A 433 12.47 -9.16 4.85
N MET A 434 12.79 -10.40 5.20
CA MET A 434 11.86 -11.33 5.83
C MET A 434 11.14 -10.65 7.01
N PRO A 435 9.79 -10.76 7.11
CA PRO A 435 9.04 -10.15 8.20
C PRO A 435 9.53 -10.63 9.56
N ARG A 436 9.55 -9.73 10.55
CA ARG A 436 9.98 -10.06 11.93
C ARG A 436 8.84 -10.50 12.84
N ASN A 437 7.59 -10.30 12.42
CA ASN A 437 6.40 -10.65 13.17
C ASN A 437 5.63 -11.73 12.43
N ILE A 438 5.26 -12.81 13.11
CA ILE A 438 4.50 -13.95 12.55
C ILE A 438 3.24 -13.46 11.83
N LYS A 439 2.52 -12.48 12.39
CA LYS A 439 1.28 -11.96 11.79
C LYS A 439 1.49 -11.36 10.40
N ASP A 440 2.70 -10.86 10.11
CA ASP A 440 2.99 -10.19 8.85
C ASP A 440 3.18 -11.17 7.69
N PHE A 441 3.45 -12.46 7.95
CA PHE A 441 3.62 -13.48 6.91
C PHE A 441 2.31 -13.78 6.16
N ALA A 442 1.16 -13.62 6.82
CA ALA A 442 -0.15 -13.87 6.21
C ALA A 442 -0.43 -12.97 5.00
N SER A 443 0.00 -11.71 5.04
CA SER A 443 -0.22 -10.71 3.98
C SER A 443 1.05 -10.35 3.20
N ASN A 444 2.19 -10.99 3.50
CA ASN A 444 3.45 -10.75 2.81
C ASN A 444 3.42 -11.43 1.42
N PRO A 445 3.76 -10.75 0.31
CA PRO A 445 3.71 -11.30 -1.05
C PRO A 445 4.84 -12.29 -1.40
N TYR A 446 5.93 -12.36 -0.62
CA TYR A 446 7.11 -13.18 -0.92
C TYR A 446 7.29 -14.36 0.03
N TYR A 447 6.95 -14.20 1.31
CA TYR A 447 7.19 -15.18 2.36
C TYR A 447 5.88 -15.68 2.98
N VAL A 448 5.86 -16.94 3.37
CA VAL A 448 4.71 -17.59 4.00
C VAL A 448 5.16 -18.63 5.01
N LEU A 449 4.34 -18.83 6.05
CA LEU A 449 4.48 -19.91 7.01
C LEU A 449 3.45 -20.99 6.68
N LEU A 450 3.75 -22.25 7.03
CA LEU A 450 2.79 -23.35 6.83
C LEU A 450 1.44 -23.07 7.49
N ARG A 451 1.44 -22.43 8.67
CA ARG A 451 0.21 -22.04 9.39
C ARG A 451 -0.66 -21.02 8.65
N ASN A 452 -0.11 -20.33 7.65
CA ASN A 452 -0.82 -19.29 6.91
C ASN A 452 -1.41 -19.80 5.59
N LEU A 453 -1.13 -21.04 5.21
CA LEU A 453 -1.68 -21.65 4.01
C LEU A 453 -3.14 -22.01 4.24
N THR A 454 -3.96 -21.77 3.24
CA THR A 454 -5.35 -22.21 3.25
C THR A 454 -5.45 -23.73 3.03
N GLN A 455 -6.64 -24.30 3.24
CA GLN A 455 -6.89 -25.70 2.91
C GLN A 455 -6.69 -26.00 1.41
N HIS A 456 -6.79 -24.98 0.56
CA HIS A 456 -6.61 -25.05 -0.90
C HIS A 456 -5.19 -24.67 -1.35
N GLU A 457 -4.24 -24.60 -0.43
CA GLU A 457 -2.84 -24.30 -0.72
C GLU A 457 -1.92 -25.32 -0.07
N MET A 458 -0.79 -25.56 -0.69
CA MET A 458 0.31 -26.31 -0.10
C MET A 458 1.65 -25.82 -0.62
N VAL A 459 2.71 -26.07 0.13
CA VAL A 459 4.07 -25.88 -0.38
C VAL A 459 4.41 -27.08 -1.27
N ALA A 460 5.00 -26.82 -2.43
CA ALA A 460 5.44 -27.86 -3.35
C ALA A 460 6.37 -28.86 -2.65
N PRO A 461 6.27 -30.17 -2.94
CA PRO A 461 7.18 -31.16 -2.36
C PRO A 461 8.66 -30.78 -2.57
N ASN A 462 9.49 -31.01 -1.55
CA ASN A 462 10.94 -30.70 -1.56
C ASN A 462 11.31 -29.21 -1.69
N SER A 463 10.37 -28.29 -1.43
CA SER A 463 10.68 -26.86 -1.42
C SER A 463 11.71 -26.49 -0.34
N PRO A 464 12.74 -25.67 -0.67
CA PRO A 464 13.73 -25.26 0.31
C PRO A 464 13.14 -24.33 1.37
N VAL A 465 13.59 -24.51 2.61
CA VAL A 465 13.31 -23.60 3.73
C VAL A 465 14.23 -22.39 3.60
N VAL A 466 13.67 -21.19 3.42
CA VAL A 466 14.45 -19.95 3.23
C VAL A 466 14.88 -19.32 4.56
N GLY A 467 14.22 -19.71 5.65
CA GLY A 467 14.64 -19.34 6.99
C GLY A 467 13.68 -19.87 8.04
N THR A 468 13.90 -19.46 9.28
CA THR A 468 13.06 -19.86 10.40
C THR A 468 12.68 -18.66 11.26
N ILE A 469 11.44 -18.61 11.72
CA ILE A 469 10.98 -17.61 12.70
C ILE A 469 10.30 -18.31 13.86
N ARG A 470 10.85 -18.11 15.08
CA ARG A 470 10.31 -18.71 16.31
C ARG A 470 10.04 -20.23 16.19
N GLY A 471 10.94 -20.94 15.51
CA GLY A 471 10.85 -22.39 15.31
C GLY A 471 10.02 -22.82 14.09
N GLU A 472 9.41 -21.90 13.34
CA GLU A 472 8.65 -22.23 12.13
C GLU A 472 9.45 -22.04 10.86
N CYS A 473 9.35 -23.00 9.94
CA CYS A 473 9.93 -22.90 8.61
C CYS A 473 9.22 -21.85 7.77
N VAL A 474 10.01 -20.98 7.16
CA VAL A 474 9.58 -19.96 6.21
C VAL A 474 9.84 -20.44 4.79
N TYR A 475 8.82 -20.36 3.93
CA TYR A 475 8.90 -20.71 2.52
C TYR A 475 8.65 -19.48 1.65
N LEU A 476 9.10 -19.54 0.40
CA LEU A 476 8.71 -18.55 -0.60
C LEU A 476 7.28 -18.84 -1.07
N ARG A 477 6.50 -17.77 -1.30
CA ARG A 477 5.17 -17.88 -1.89
C ARG A 477 5.18 -18.42 -3.32
N THR A 478 6.27 -18.25 -4.05
CA THR A 478 6.47 -18.86 -5.37
C THR A 478 6.50 -20.39 -5.32
N HIS A 479 6.78 -20.98 -4.15
CA HIS A 479 6.72 -22.43 -3.93
C HIS A 479 5.35 -22.90 -3.40
N VAL A 480 4.39 -21.99 -3.20
CA VAL A 480 3.02 -22.37 -2.82
C VAL A 480 2.23 -22.68 -4.08
N GLN A 481 1.66 -23.87 -4.11
CA GLN A 481 0.79 -24.35 -5.17
C GLN A 481 -0.65 -24.38 -4.67
N LYS A 482 -1.57 -23.96 -5.56
CA LYS A 482 -3.00 -24.15 -5.33
C LYS A 482 -3.34 -25.62 -5.56
N VAL A 483 -4.14 -26.15 -4.65
CA VAL A 483 -4.70 -27.49 -4.74
C VAL A 483 -6.21 -27.40 -4.75
N CYS A 484 -6.84 -28.18 -5.64
CA CYS A 484 -8.27 -28.14 -5.87
C CYS A 484 -8.84 -29.54 -5.69
N SER A 485 -10.06 -29.66 -5.17
CA SER A 485 -10.73 -30.96 -5.17
C SER A 485 -11.06 -31.38 -6.61
N ARG A 486 -11.36 -32.67 -6.79
CA ARG A 486 -11.79 -33.20 -8.09
C ARG A 486 -12.98 -32.43 -8.67
N MET A 487 -13.95 -32.06 -7.83
CA MET A 487 -15.10 -31.26 -8.24
C MET A 487 -14.71 -29.82 -8.63
N ALA A 488 -13.79 -29.19 -7.89
CA ALA A 488 -13.32 -27.85 -8.23
C ALA A 488 -12.60 -27.82 -9.59
N TRP A 489 -11.79 -28.84 -9.90
CA TRP A 489 -11.20 -28.99 -11.24
C TRP A 489 -12.29 -29.13 -12.32
N ARG A 490 -13.34 -29.93 -12.08
CA ARG A 490 -14.46 -30.09 -13.01
C ARG A 490 -15.17 -28.77 -13.31
N ARG A 491 -15.39 -27.91 -12.30
CA ARG A 491 -15.98 -26.57 -12.50
C ARG A 491 -15.12 -25.67 -13.39
N THR A 492 -13.80 -25.88 -13.41
CA THR A 492 -12.87 -25.17 -14.32
C THR A 492 -12.69 -25.86 -15.68
N GLY A 493 -13.51 -26.86 -16.01
CA GLY A 493 -13.42 -27.61 -17.27
C GLY A 493 -12.23 -28.58 -17.33
N ARG A 494 -11.65 -28.95 -16.19
CA ARG A 494 -10.52 -29.89 -16.08
C ARG A 494 -10.95 -31.17 -15.39
N THR A 495 -10.38 -32.30 -15.83
CA THR A 495 -10.65 -33.61 -15.22
C THR A 495 -9.35 -34.23 -14.77
N VAL A 496 -9.39 -34.86 -13.60
CA VAL A 496 -8.30 -35.64 -13.01
C VAL A 496 -8.00 -36.85 -13.89
N LYS A 497 -6.72 -37.19 -14.09
CA LYS A 497 -6.35 -38.38 -14.86
C LYS A 497 -6.72 -39.66 -14.11
N ASP A 498 -6.98 -40.72 -14.86
CA ASP A 498 -7.26 -42.03 -14.28
C ASP A 498 -6.07 -42.49 -13.42
N GLN A 499 -6.38 -43.01 -12.21
CA GLN A 499 -5.42 -43.47 -11.18
C GLN A 499 -4.53 -42.40 -10.51
N GLU A 500 -4.76 -41.12 -10.75
CA GLU A 500 -4.02 -40.04 -10.07
C GLU A 500 -4.44 -39.90 -8.59
N GLN A 501 -3.48 -40.03 -7.69
CA GLN A 501 -3.71 -39.98 -6.23
C GLN A 501 -3.70 -38.54 -5.71
N PRO A 502 -4.54 -38.20 -4.72
CA PRO A 502 -4.56 -36.87 -4.12
C PRO A 502 -3.28 -36.62 -3.33
N ILE A 503 -2.77 -35.38 -3.42
CA ILE A 503 -1.54 -34.99 -2.73
C ILE A 503 -1.83 -34.42 -1.32
N LYS A 504 -3.08 -34.05 -1.06
CA LYS A 504 -3.56 -33.49 0.20
C LYS A 504 -4.92 -34.08 0.52
N HIS A 505 -5.08 -34.55 1.76
CA HIS A 505 -6.37 -35.00 2.28
C HIS A 505 -6.95 -33.93 3.22
N THR A 506 -8.23 -33.61 3.10
CA THR A 506 -8.92 -32.68 4.01
C THR A 506 -10.19 -33.32 4.55
N THR A 507 -10.41 -33.26 5.86
CA THR A 507 -11.63 -33.76 6.49
C THR A 507 -12.71 -32.66 6.43
N THR A 508 -13.80 -32.90 5.70
CA THR A 508 -15.00 -32.06 5.79
C THR A 508 -15.75 -32.38 7.08
N MET A 509 -16.00 -31.38 7.93
CA MET A 509 -16.89 -31.59 9.08
C MET A 509 -18.33 -31.74 8.57
N ARG A 510 -18.89 -32.95 8.65
CA ARG A 510 -20.34 -33.18 8.49
C ARG A 510 -21.06 -32.39 9.59
N LYS A 511 -21.80 -31.33 9.22
CA LYS A 511 -22.88 -30.84 10.09
C LYS A 511 -23.90 -31.97 10.15
N GLY A 512 -24.01 -32.64 11.29
CA GLY A 512 -24.93 -33.74 11.50
C GLY A 512 -26.35 -33.30 11.15
N VAL A 513 -26.84 -33.77 10.01
CA VAL A 513 -28.28 -33.88 9.75
C VAL A 513 -28.65 -35.23 10.34
N GLU A 514 -29.20 -35.24 11.55
CA GLU A 514 -29.97 -36.39 12.03
C GLU A 514 -31.20 -36.50 11.13
N CYS A 515 -31.13 -37.37 10.12
CA CYS A 515 -32.31 -37.90 9.48
C CYS A 515 -33.01 -38.79 10.51
N VAL A 516 -34.08 -38.28 11.11
CA VAL A 516 -35.05 -39.11 11.83
C VAL A 516 -35.74 -39.98 10.77
N SER A 517 -35.42 -41.27 10.76
CA SER A 517 -36.16 -42.28 10.02
C SER A 517 -37.30 -42.83 10.89
N GLU A 518 -38.52 -42.66 10.36
CA GLU A 518 -39.82 -43.29 10.69
C GLU A 518 -40.45 -43.07 12.08
#